data_AF-V4SRX8-F1
#
_entry.id   AF-V4SRX8-F1
#
_cell.length_a   1.000
_cell.length_b   1.000
_cell.length_c   1.000
_cell.angle_alpha   90.00
_cell.angle_beta   90.00
_cell.angle_gamma   90.00
#
_symmetry.space_group_name_H-M   'P 1'
#
loop_
_entity.id
_entity.type
_entity.pdbx_description
1 polymer ?
#
loop_
_entity_poly.entity_id
_entity_poly.type
_entity_poly.pdbx_seq_one_letter_code
_entity_poly.pdbx_strand_id
1 'polypeptide(L)'
;ILPAEMRRILPSKTIPAFLVYKGKEWEMVYLGEDFQKRNKRFGSEWKTFAIDNKLKVGDACVFELMECRNDCLKFRVQILRGDIPSKFEDNTNSENEDTTIIVG
;
A
#
# COMPACT_ATOMS: atom_id res chain seq x y z
N ILE A 1 0.90 7.42 0.77
CA ILE A 1 2.03 7.89 -0.08
C ILE A 1 2.45 6.72 -0.95
N LEU A 2 2.53 6.86 -2.27
CA LEU A 2 3.00 5.77 -3.14
C LEU A 2 4.53 5.58 -3.03
N PRO A 3 5.04 4.32 -3.08
CA PRO A 3 6.47 4.03 -3.08
C PRO A 3 7.23 4.80 -4.17
N ALA A 4 8.46 5.24 -3.87
CA ALA A 4 9.23 6.12 -4.74
C ALA A 4 9.48 5.53 -6.14
N GLU A 5 9.76 4.22 -6.23
CA GLU A 5 10.02 3.55 -7.51
C GLU A 5 8.80 3.58 -8.43
N MET A 6 7.60 3.37 -7.89
CA MET A 6 6.36 3.46 -8.68
C MET A 6 6.15 4.86 -9.24
N ARG A 7 6.62 5.91 -8.56
CA ARG A 7 6.42 7.29 -9.04
C ARG A 7 7.11 7.57 -10.36
N ARG A 8 8.16 6.84 -10.73
CA ARG A 8 8.89 7.08 -11.98
C ARG A 8 8.13 6.56 -13.20
N ILE A 9 7.43 5.44 -13.02
CA ILE A 9 6.71 4.75 -14.11
C ILE A 9 5.26 5.22 -14.26
N LEU A 10 4.64 5.71 -13.18
CA LEU A 10 3.26 6.16 -13.24
C LEU A 10 3.12 7.50 -13.98
N PRO A 11 2.00 7.77 -14.64
CA PRO A 11 1.77 9.04 -15.33
C PRO A 11 1.73 10.21 -14.37
N SER A 12 2.13 11.37 -14.85
CA SER A 12 1.92 12.65 -14.17
C SER A 12 0.64 13.26 -14.71
N LYS A 13 -0.52 12.65 -14.42
CA LYS A 13 -1.85 13.13 -14.82
C LYS A 13 -2.87 12.75 -13.77
N THR A 14 -3.98 13.46 -13.75
CA THR A 14 -5.17 13.04 -13.00
C THR A 14 -6.00 12.12 -13.86
N ILE A 15 -6.11 10.85 -13.47
CA ILE A 15 -6.82 9.81 -14.24
C ILE A 15 -7.50 8.82 -13.29
N PRO A 16 -8.51 8.06 -13.75
CA PRO A 16 -9.06 6.93 -13.00
C PRO A 16 -8.00 5.90 -12.63
N ALA A 17 -8.17 5.30 -11.46
CA ALA A 17 -7.40 4.15 -11.00
C ALA A 17 -8.31 3.11 -10.34
N PHE A 18 -7.98 1.84 -10.55
CA PHE A 18 -8.73 0.70 -10.02
C PHE A 18 -7.84 -0.13 -9.11
N LEU A 19 -8.28 -0.38 -7.88
CA LEU A 19 -7.63 -1.32 -6.96
C LEU A 19 -8.42 -2.62 -6.93
N VAL A 20 -7.75 -3.74 -7.23
CA VAL A 20 -8.35 -5.08 -7.21
C VAL A 20 -7.84 -5.83 -5.99
N TYR A 21 -8.73 -6.28 -5.12
CA TYR A 21 -8.39 -7.10 -3.97
C TYR A 21 -9.49 -8.14 -3.69
N LYS A 22 -9.09 -9.41 -3.51
CA LYS A 22 -10.00 -10.55 -3.26
C LYS A 22 -11.19 -10.61 -4.25
N GLY A 23 -10.93 -10.34 -5.52
CA GLY A 23 -11.95 -10.37 -6.59
C GLY A 23 -12.91 -9.19 -6.61
N LYS A 24 -12.75 -8.20 -5.72
CA LYS A 24 -13.47 -6.93 -5.74
C LYS A 24 -12.61 -5.83 -6.33
N GLU A 25 -13.26 -4.82 -6.87
CA GLU A 25 -12.62 -3.66 -7.50
C GLU A 25 -13.13 -2.37 -6.87
N TRP A 26 -12.21 -1.44 -6.60
CA TRP A 26 -12.50 -0.11 -6.10
C TRP A 26 -11.98 0.93 -7.09
N GLU A 27 -12.89 1.71 -7.65
CA GLU A 27 -12.57 2.86 -8.49
C GLU A 27 -12.20 4.07 -7.63
N MET A 28 -11.18 4.81 -8.04
CA MET A 28 -10.74 6.04 -7.40
C MET A 28 -10.02 6.97 -8.37
N VAL A 29 -9.85 8.22 -7.95
CA VAL A 29 -9.02 9.16 -8.71
C VAL A 29 -7.56 8.93 -8.35
N TYR A 30 -6.69 8.80 -9.34
CA TYR A 30 -5.24 8.92 -9.17
C TYR A 30 -4.80 10.35 -9.49
N LEU A 31 -4.02 10.92 -8.58
CA LEU A 31 -3.50 12.28 -8.65
C LEU A 31 -1.99 12.20 -8.94
N GLY A 32 -1.65 12.18 -10.23
CA GLY A 32 -0.27 12.09 -10.72
C GLY A 32 0.45 13.43 -10.83
N GLU A 33 -0.31 14.50 -10.99
CA GLU A 33 0.15 15.89 -10.95
C GLU A 33 -0.37 16.54 -9.68
N ASP A 34 0.54 16.75 -8.72
CA ASP A 34 0.30 17.68 -7.63
C ASP A 34 1.35 18.79 -7.76
N PHE A 35 0.89 19.98 -8.16
CA PHE A 35 1.71 21.16 -8.42
C PHE A 35 2.51 21.63 -7.20
N GLN A 36 2.13 21.21 -5.99
CA GLN A 36 2.79 21.62 -4.75
C GLN A 36 3.69 20.53 -4.17
N LYS A 37 3.40 19.25 -4.43
CA LYS A 37 4.09 18.11 -3.83
C LYS A 37 4.32 17.07 -4.91
N ARG A 38 5.57 16.69 -5.22
CA ARG A 38 5.94 15.61 -6.16
C ARG A 38 5.50 14.20 -5.67
N ASN A 39 4.36 14.11 -4.99
CA ASN A 39 3.82 12.96 -4.31
C ASN A 39 2.56 12.51 -5.05
N LYS A 40 2.75 11.53 -5.93
CA LYS A 40 1.67 10.79 -6.57
C LYS A 40 0.85 10.05 -5.51
N ARG A 41 -0.47 10.13 -5.59
CA ARG A 41 -1.38 9.54 -4.59
C ARG A 41 -2.71 9.11 -5.21
N PHE A 42 -3.43 8.28 -4.47
CA PHE A 42 -4.85 8.07 -4.67
C PHE A 42 -5.64 9.22 -4.00
N GLY A 43 -6.81 9.52 -4.55
CA GLY A 43 -7.76 10.52 -4.08
C GLY A 43 -8.44 10.13 -2.77
N SER A 44 -9.47 10.90 -2.41
CA SER A 44 -10.25 10.69 -1.18
C SER A 44 -10.91 9.32 -1.10
N GLU A 45 -11.16 8.69 -2.25
CA GLU A 45 -11.83 7.39 -2.39
C GLU A 45 -10.95 6.24 -1.86
N TRP A 46 -9.64 6.47 -1.67
CA TRP A 46 -8.77 5.57 -0.91
C TRP A 46 -9.34 5.25 0.47
N LYS A 47 -10.01 6.22 1.11
CA LYS A 47 -10.67 6.02 2.41
C LYS A 47 -11.72 4.93 2.34
N THR A 48 -12.50 4.86 1.27
CA THR A 48 -13.52 3.81 1.06
C THR A 48 -12.87 2.45 0.97
N PHE A 49 -11.82 2.31 0.15
CA PHE A 49 -11.03 1.08 0.07
C PHE A 49 -10.50 0.64 1.45
N ALA A 50 -9.97 1.58 2.24
CA ALA A 50 -9.43 1.29 3.55
C ALA A 50 -10.50 0.84 4.56
N ILE A 51 -11.67 1.49 4.55
CA ILE A 51 -12.81 1.13 5.42
C ILE A 51 -13.35 -0.25 5.05
N ASP A 52 -13.64 -0.49 3.78
CA ASP A 52 -14.23 -1.74 3.30
C ASP A 52 -13.34 -2.95 3.61
N ASN A 53 -12.03 -2.75 3.54
CA ASN A 53 -11.04 -3.79 3.79
C ASN A 53 -10.55 -3.83 5.24
N LYS A 54 -11.12 -3.01 6.13
CA LYS A 54 -10.76 -2.93 7.55
C LYS A 54 -9.25 -2.77 7.74
N LEU A 55 -8.63 -1.90 6.94
CA LEU A 55 -7.21 -1.57 7.10
C LEU A 55 -7.00 -0.87 8.44
N LYS A 56 -5.96 -1.29 9.16
CA LYS A 56 -5.55 -0.71 10.43
C LYS A 56 -4.13 -0.16 10.34
N VAL A 57 -3.77 0.71 11.27
CA VAL A 57 -2.36 1.07 11.47
C VAL A 57 -1.56 -0.20 11.78
N GLY A 58 -0.43 -0.38 11.11
CA GLY A 58 0.38 -1.60 11.16
C GLY A 58 0.19 -2.52 9.94
N ASP A 59 -0.97 -2.45 9.27
CA ASP A 59 -1.16 -3.17 8.00
C ASP A 59 -0.33 -2.55 6.88
N ALA A 60 0.16 -3.38 5.98
CA ALA A 60 0.83 -2.95 4.76
C ALA A 60 0.02 -3.34 3.52
N CYS A 61 0.00 -2.45 2.53
CA CYS A 61 -0.55 -2.74 1.20
C CYS A 61 0.59 -2.89 0.20
N VAL A 62 0.63 -4.03 -0.47
CA VAL A 62 1.50 -4.26 -1.63
C VAL A 62 0.68 -3.95 -2.87
N PHE A 63 1.22 -3.10 -3.75
CA PHE A 63 0.59 -2.71 -5.00
C PHE A 63 1.37 -3.30 -6.16
N GLU A 64 0.68 -4.08 -6.99
CA GLU A 64 1.20 -4.61 -8.24
C GLU A 64 0.51 -3.90 -9.40
N LEU A 65 1.27 -3.23 -10.25
CA LEU A 65 0.75 -2.51 -11.39
C LEU A 65 0.36 -3.50 -12.50
N MET A 66 -0.93 -3.59 -12.78
CA MET A 66 -1.49 -4.49 -13.80
C MET A 66 -1.68 -3.78 -15.15
N GLU A 67 -2.08 -2.51 -15.11
CA GLU A 67 -2.29 -1.69 -16.31
C GLU A 67 -1.82 -0.26 -16.05
N CYS A 68 -1.04 0.28 -16.97
CA CYS A 68 -0.51 1.63 -16.91
C CYS A 68 -0.72 2.34 -18.24
N ARG A 69 -1.82 3.07 -18.37
CA ARG A 69 -2.15 3.84 -19.57
C ARG A 69 -2.29 5.32 -19.25
N ASN A 70 -2.35 6.12 -20.31
CA ASN A 70 -2.54 7.56 -20.22
C ASN A 70 -3.93 7.97 -19.73
N ASP A 71 -4.89 7.06 -19.73
CA ASP A 71 -6.31 7.28 -19.40
C ASP A 71 -6.79 6.43 -18.21
N CYS A 72 -6.01 5.45 -17.74
CA CYS A 72 -6.39 4.55 -16.65
C CYS A 72 -5.18 3.87 -16.00
N LEU A 73 -5.28 3.61 -14.69
CA LEU A 73 -4.37 2.72 -13.95
C LEU A 73 -5.14 1.56 -13.33
N LYS A 74 -4.52 0.38 -13.28
CA LYS A 74 -5.06 -0.76 -12.53
C LYS A 74 -3.98 -1.39 -11.67
N PHE A 75 -4.30 -1.60 -10.40
CA PHE A 75 -3.41 -2.29 -9.46
C PHE A 75 -4.10 -3.50 -8.86
N ARG A 76 -3.38 -4.60 -8.77
CA ARG A 76 -3.72 -5.67 -7.82
C ARG A 76 -3.12 -5.29 -6.48
N VAL A 77 -3.92 -5.40 -5.42
CA VAL A 77 -3.51 -5.10 -4.05
C VAL A 77 -3.46 -6.39 -3.25
N GLN A 78 -2.43 -6.53 -2.43
CA GLN A 78 -2.39 -7.52 -1.36
C GLN A 78 -2.25 -6.78 -0.03
N ILE A 79 -3.00 -7.22 0.99
CA ILE A 79 -2.96 -6.63 2.32
C ILE A 79 -2.23 -7.61 3.24
N LEU A 80 -1.08 -7.18 3.75
CA LEU A 80 -0.32 -7.88 4.79
C LEU A 80 -0.78 -7.34 6.12
N ARG A 81 -1.33 -8.21 6.97
CA ARG A 81 -1.83 -7.79 8.28
C ARG A 81 -0.67 -7.59 9.23
N GLY A 82 -0.68 -6.44 9.90
CA GLY A 82 0.33 -6.04 10.87
C GLY A 82 0.21 -6.76 12.21
N ASP A 83 -0.61 -7.80 12.31
CA ASP A 83 -0.76 -8.62 13.50
C ASP A 83 0.50 -9.49 13.69
N ILE A 84 1.63 -8.85 13.99
CA ILE A 84 2.72 -9.52 14.67
C ILE A 84 2.13 -9.88 16.04
N PRO A 85 2.05 -11.17 16.42
CA PRO A 85 1.58 -11.52 17.75
C PRO A 85 2.37 -10.74 18.79
N SER A 86 1.70 -10.18 19.79
CA SER A 86 2.32 -9.48 20.93
C SER A 86 3.39 -10.31 21.68
N LYS A 87 3.52 -11.59 21.35
CA LYS A 87 4.62 -12.48 21.76
C LYS A 87 5.99 -12.06 21.22
N PHE A 88 6.06 -11.17 20.24
CA PHE A 88 7.31 -10.63 19.68
C PHE A 88 7.53 -9.15 20.03
N GLU A 89 6.65 -8.56 20.83
CA GLU A 89 6.94 -7.29 21.51
C GLU A 89 7.79 -7.64 22.73
N ASP A 90 9.06 -7.97 22.50
CA ASP A 90 10.04 -8.04 23.58
C ASP A 90 10.07 -6.65 24.23
N ASN A 91 9.48 -6.58 25.42
CA ASN A 91 9.86 -5.57 26.40
C ASN A 91 11.39 -5.60 26.41
N THR A 92 12.03 -4.49 26.03
CA THR A 92 13.45 -4.26 26.29
C THR A 92 13.64 -4.22 27.79
N ASN A 93 13.73 -5.41 28.37
CA ASN A 93 14.19 -5.82 29.70
C ASN A 93 14.47 -7.32 29.58
N SER A 94 15.46 -7.66 28.76
CA SER A 94 16.17 -8.95 28.75
C SER A 94 17.63 -8.51 28.53
N GLU A 95 18.58 -8.67 29.45
CA GLU A 95 18.91 -9.88 30.20
C GLU A 95 18.53 -11.14 29.40
N ASN A 96 19.31 -11.31 28.34
CA ASN A 96 19.78 -12.57 27.76
C ASN A 96 18.77 -13.73 27.70
N GLU A 97 18.37 -14.12 26.49
CA GLU A 97 18.70 -15.47 25.99
C GLU A 97 18.51 -15.56 24.47
N ASP A 98 19.51 -16.16 23.84
CA ASP A 98 19.67 -16.37 22.40
C ASP A 98 18.48 -17.06 21.75
N THR A 99 18.00 -16.53 20.62
CA THR A 99 17.57 -17.38 19.51
C THR A 99 17.83 -16.70 18.17
N THR A 100 19.03 -16.92 17.63
CA THR A 100 19.33 -16.63 16.22
C THR A 100 18.59 -17.64 15.34
N ILE A 101 17.71 -17.18 14.44
CA ILE A 101 17.19 -18.01 13.34
C ILE A 101 18.14 -17.86 12.16
N ILE A 102 18.92 -18.91 11.88
CA ILE A 102 19.70 -19.03 10.64
C ILE A 102 18.76 -19.53 9.55
N VAL A 103 18.61 -18.78 8.47
CA VAL A 103 18.02 -19.27 7.22
C VAL A 103 19.18 -19.64 6.29
N GLY A 104 19.28 -20.93 5.97
CA GLY A 104 20.21 -21.46 4.97
C GLY A 104 19.67 -21.40 3.55
#